data_AF-K6V126-F1
#
_entry.id   AF-K6V126-F1
#
_cell.length_a   1.000
_cell.length_b   1.000
_cell.length_c   1.000
_cell.angle_alpha   90.00
_cell.angle_beta   90.00
_cell.angle_gamma   90.00
#
_symmetry.space_group_name_H-M   'P 1'
#
loop_
_entity.id
_entity.type
_entity.pdbx_description
1 polymer ?
#
loop_
_entity_poly.entity_id
_entity_poly.type
_entity_poly.pdbx_seq_one_letter_code
_entity_poly.pdbx_strand_id
1 'polypeptide(L)'
;MSYSNICPKELLQHMISVDRENTLLRKLRDYTYYIEDDDVENMDVLYHLYSNYKEMNKIIKTDIPNEESFMKYANNCADKYKELEKKCVKPSKHFCKALYAFKKKYDDIDLKNPKLEDWEKKKLPSLSKSENAE
;
A
#
# COMPACT_ATOMS: atom_id res chain seq x y z
N MET A 1 11.34 -21.07 -13.48
CA MET A 1 10.57 -19.99 -12.85
C MET A 1 10.61 -18.80 -13.78
N SER A 2 9.52 -18.45 -14.46
CA SER A 2 9.50 -17.23 -15.28
C SER A 2 9.33 -16.05 -14.35
N TYR A 3 10.39 -15.28 -14.15
CA TYR A 3 10.24 -13.92 -13.65
C TYR A 3 9.38 -13.18 -14.68
N SER A 4 8.16 -12.82 -14.29
CA SER A 4 7.48 -11.73 -14.97
C SER A 4 8.32 -10.50 -14.67
N ASN A 5 9.34 -10.23 -15.51
CA ASN A 5 10.12 -9.01 -15.45
C ASN A 5 9.18 -7.88 -15.81
N ILE A 6 8.47 -7.35 -14.81
CA ILE A 6 7.67 -6.14 -14.94
C ILE A 6 8.65 -5.08 -15.40
N CYS A 7 8.46 -4.58 -16.63
CA CYS A 7 9.36 -3.58 -17.15
C CYS A 7 9.18 -2.29 -16.31
N PRO A 8 10.26 -1.65 -15.81
CA PRO A 8 10.14 -0.39 -15.05
C PRO A 8 9.34 0.68 -15.81
N LYS A 9 9.45 0.69 -17.14
CA LYS A 9 8.68 1.57 -18.01
C LYS A 9 7.18 1.24 -18.00
N GLU A 10 6.79 -0.03 -18.00
CA GLU A 10 5.40 -0.47 -17.94
C GLU A 10 4.77 -0.13 -16.58
N LEU A 11 5.49 -0.43 -15.48
CA LEU A 11 5.06 -0.05 -14.14
C LEU A 11 4.86 1.47 -14.03
N LEU A 12 5.82 2.26 -14.51
CA LEU A 12 5.72 3.71 -14.49
C LEU A 12 4.53 4.23 -15.32
N GLN A 13 4.32 3.67 -16.52
CA GLN A 13 3.18 4.03 -17.37
C GLN A 13 1.86 3.72 -16.68
N HIS A 14 1.75 2.56 -16.01
CA HIS A 14 0.58 2.21 -15.22
C HIS A 14 0.36 3.22 -14.08
N MET A 15 1.39 3.55 -13.31
CA MET A 15 1.29 4.55 -12.23
C MET A 15 0.82 5.92 -12.75
N ILE A 16 1.37 6.39 -13.88
CA ILE A 16 0.95 7.65 -14.52
C ILE A 16 -0.51 7.59 -14.97
N SER A 17 -0.96 6.46 -15.50
CA SER A 17 -2.36 6.30 -15.95
C SER A 17 -3.36 6.46 -14.81
N VAL A 18 -2.98 6.00 -13.61
CA VAL A 18 -3.78 6.04 -12.38
C VAL A 18 -3.67 7.38 -11.65
N ASP A 19 -2.53 8.05 -11.72
CA ASP A 19 -2.26 9.34 -11.07
C ASP A 19 -1.69 10.36 -12.06
N ARG A 20 -2.56 10.85 -12.96
CA ARG A 20 -2.19 11.69 -14.11
C ARG A 20 -1.59 13.04 -13.71
N GLU A 21 -1.97 13.57 -12.55
CA GLU A 21 -1.54 14.87 -12.04
C GLU A 21 -0.18 14.83 -11.33
N ASN A 22 0.34 13.62 -11.06
CA ASN A 22 1.59 13.46 -10.35
C ASN A 22 2.79 13.76 -11.26
N THR A 23 3.24 15.01 -11.21
CA THR A 23 4.36 15.49 -12.02
C THR A 23 5.69 14.82 -11.68
N LEU A 24 5.83 14.23 -10.48
CA LEU A 24 7.04 13.48 -10.10
C LEU A 24 7.17 12.19 -10.93
N LEU A 25 6.06 11.47 -11.18
CA LEU A 25 6.08 10.27 -12.02
C LEU A 25 6.58 10.57 -13.43
N ARG A 26 6.19 11.73 -13.99
CA ARG A 26 6.64 12.14 -15.33
C ARG A 26 8.14 12.37 -15.38
N LYS A 27 8.73 12.91 -14.32
CA LYS A 27 10.19 13.12 -14.20
C LYS A 27 10.96 11.80 -14.08
N LEU A 28 10.34 10.76 -13.53
CA LEU A 28 10.97 9.43 -13.40
C LEU A 28 11.17 8.70 -14.73
N ARG A 29 10.50 9.13 -15.81
CA ARG A 29 10.60 8.51 -17.14
C ARG A 29 12.03 8.47 -17.68
N ASP A 30 12.83 9.48 -17.35
CA ASP A 30 14.22 9.57 -17.80
C ASP A 30 15.16 8.70 -16.96
N TYR A 31 14.69 8.19 -15.82
CA TYR A 31 15.48 7.42 -14.87
C TYR A 31 15.13 5.92 -14.85
N THR A 32 14.12 5.47 -15.61
CA THR A 32 13.65 4.07 -15.59
C THR A 32 14.73 3.05 -15.98
N TYR A 33 15.75 3.47 -16.73
CA TYR A 33 16.87 2.62 -17.15
C TYR A 33 17.86 2.30 -16.02
N TYR A 34 17.80 3.04 -14.91
CA TYR A 34 18.71 2.87 -13.76
C TYR A 34 18.08 2.09 -12.61
N ILE A 35 16.83 1.63 -12.76
CA ILE A 35 16.12 0.89 -11.70
C ILE A 35 16.43 -0.59 -11.86
N GLU A 36 17.00 -1.20 -10.83
CA GLU A 36 17.25 -2.64 -10.79
C GLU A 36 15.95 -3.43 -10.75
N ASP A 37 15.91 -4.63 -11.33
CA ASP A 37 14.70 -5.47 -11.38
C ASP A 37 14.09 -5.70 -9.99
N ASP A 38 14.93 -5.92 -8.97
CA ASP A 38 14.52 -6.07 -7.57
C ASP A 38 13.81 -4.82 -7.04
N ASP A 39 14.26 -3.62 -7.43
CA ASP A 39 13.63 -2.35 -7.04
C ASP A 39 12.29 -2.15 -7.77
N VAL A 40 12.17 -2.61 -9.01
CA VAL A 40 10.89 -2.59 -9.74
C VAL A 40 9.87 -3.52 -9.08
N GLU A 41 10.27 -4.74 -8.71
CA GLU A 41 9.40 -5.66 -7.97
C GLU A 41 8.95 -5.04 -6.64
N ASN A 42 9.89 -4.45 -5.91
CA ASN A 42 9.62 -3.75 -4.65
C ASN A 42 8.65 -2.57 -4.82
N MET A 43 8.78 -1.79 -5.90
CA MET A 43 7.86 -0.70 -6.22
C MET A 43 6.46 -1.20 -6.59
N ASP A 44 6.36 -2.27 -7.38
CA ASP A 44 5.09 -2.85 -7.81
C ASP A 44 4.26 -3.36 -6.62
N VAL A 45 4.90 -4.11 -5.72
CA VAL A 45 4.20 -4.62 -4.53
C VAL A 45 3.77 -3.49 -3.59
N LEU A 46 4.58 -2.44 -3.43
CA LEU A 46 4.19 -1.24 -2.69
C LEU A 46 3.03 -0.52 -3.37
N TYR A 47 3.04 -0.41 -4.68
CA TYR A 47 1.95 0.22 -5.44
C TYR A 47 0.62 -0.49 -5.20
N HIS A 48 0.59 -1.82 -5.21
CA HIS A 48 -0.61 -2.59 -4.89
C HIS A 48 -1.09 -2.38 -3.45
N LEU A 49 -0.16 -2.30 -2.49
CA LEU A 49 -0.48 -2.04 -1.09
C LEU A 49 -1.12 -0.65 -0.91
N TYR A 50 -0.54 0.38 -1.52
CA TYR A 50 -1.09 1.74 -1.50
C TYR A 50 -2.39 1.87 -2.30
N SER A 51 -2.58 1.07 -3.34
CA SER A 51 -3.84 1.05 -4.10
C SER A 51 -5.00 0.55 -3.24
N ASN A 52 -4.83 -0.53 -2.47
CA ASN A 52 -5.86 -1.00 -1.53
C ASN A 52 -6.17 0.08 -0.47
N TYR A 53 -5.14 0.73 0.09
CA TYR A 53 -5.32 1.83 1.04
C TYR A 53 -6.05 3.04 0.43
N LYS A 54 -5.81 3.36 -0.85
CA LYS A 54 -6.55 4.42 -1.56
C LYS A 54 -8.04 4.07 -1.68
N GLU A 55 -8.38 2.82 -2.00
CA GLU A 55 -9.77 2.39 -2.08
C GLU A 55 -10.45 2.41 -0.69
N MET A 56 -9.76 1.98 0.37
CA MET A 56 -10.24 2.14 1.75
C MET A 56 -10.59 3.61 2.06
N ASN A 57 -9.69 4.53 1.73
CA ASN A 57 -9.89 5.96 1.94
C ASN A 57 -11.03 6.56 1.10
N LYS A 58 -11.31 6.01 -0.09
CA LYS A 58 -12.47 6.43 -0.88
C LYS A 58 -13.75 5.97 -0.22
N ILE A 59 -13.80 4.73 0.26
CA ILE A 59 -15.00 4.14 0.88
C ILE A 59 -15.42 4.94 2.12
N ILE A 60 -14.49 5.28 3.02
CA ILE A 60 -14.83 6.03 4.24
C ILE A 60 -15.28 7.48 3.95
N LYS A 61 -15.05 7.98 2.73
CA LYS A 61 -15.45 9.31 2.27
C LYS A 61 -16.78 9.31 1.51
N THR A 62 -17.38 8.15 1.23
CA THR A 62 -18.69 8.10 0.57
C THR A 62 -19.81 8.47 1.56
N ASP A 63 -20.98 8.80 1.02
CA ASP A 63 -22.16 9.08 1.86
C ASP A 63 -22.67 7.85 2.58
N ILE A 64 -22.57 6.69 1.92
CA ILE A 64 -22.93 5.38 2.46
C ILE A 64 -21.69 4.47 2.32
N PRO A 65 -20.81 4.43 3.32
CA PRO A 65 -19.64 3.56 3.32
C PRO A 65 -20.04 2.08 3.29
N ASN A 66 -19.34 1.27 2.49
CA ASN A 66 -19.55 -0.18 2.42
C ASN A 66 -18.49 -0.92 3.24
N GLU A 67 -18.91 -1.53 4.34
CA GLU A 67 -18.01 -2.15 5.32
C GLU A 67 -17.30 -3.37 4.76
N GLU A 68 -18.04 -4.24 4.07
CA GLU A 68 -17.51 -5.47 3.51
C GLU A 68 -16.36 -5.18 2.52
N SER A 69 -16.57 -4.19 1.64
CA SER A 69 -15.57 -3.74 0.70
C SER A 69 -14.37 -3.13 1.41
N PHE A 70 -14.60 -2.31 2.44
CA PHE A 70 -13.52 -1.73 3.24
C PHE A 70 -12.67 -2.82 3.91
N MET A 71 -13.31 -3.77 4.57
CA MET A 71 -12.63 -4.87 5.28
C MET A 71 -11.92 -5.82 4.32
N LYS A 72 -12.46 -6.03 3.12
CA LYS A 72 -11.76 -6.77 2.05
C LYS A 72 -10.43 -6.11 1.69
N TYR A 73 -10.42 -4.79 1.51
CA TYR A 73 -9.17 -4.05 1.25
C TYR A 73 -8.24 -4.04 2.47
N ALA A 74 -8.78 -3.90 3.68
CA ALA A 74 -8.01 -3.91 4.92
C ALA A 74 -7.30 -5.26 5.14
N ASN A 75 -8.00 -6.38 4.94
CA ASN A 75 -7.43 -7.73 5.00
C ASN A 75 -6.33 -7.91 3.95
N ASN A 76 -6.57 -7.48 2.70
CA ASN A 76 -5.56 -7.51 1.65
C ASN A 76 -4.30 -6.70 2.01
N CYS A 77 -4.47 -5.55 2.67
CA CYS A 77 -3.36 -4.75 3.18
C CYS A 77 -2.57 -5.52 4.24
N ALA A 78 -3.26 -6.12 5.22
CA ALA A 78 -2.62 -6.88 6.30
C ALA A 78 -1.87 -8.11 5.79
N ASP A 79 -2.46 -8.88 4.87
CA ASP A 79 -1.82 -10.07 4.33
C ASP A 79 -0.58 -9.71 3.50
N LYS A 80 -0.71 -8.75 2.57
CA LYS A 80 0.42 -8.28 1.78
C LYS A 80 1.52 -7.67 2.66
N TYR A 81 1.16 -6.83 3.64
CA TYR A 81 2.15 -6.23 4.52
C TYR A 81 2.98 -7.29 5.25
N LYS A 82 2.34 -8.34 5.80
CA LYS A 82 3.03 -9.44 6.49
C LYS A 82 3.98 -10.21 5.58
N GLU A 83 3.66 -10.35 4.30
CA GLU A 83 4.57 -10.95 3.32
C GLU A 83 5.78 -10.05 3.06
N LEU A 84 5.55 -8.76 2.86
CA LEU A 84 6.58 -7.77 2.57
C LEU A 84 7.49 -7.49 3.77
N GLU A 85 6.96 -7.50 4.98
CA GLU A 85 7.74 -7.25 6.22
C GLU A 85 8.83 -8.30 6.42
N LYS A 86 8.64 -9.54 5.94
CA LYS A 86 9.68 -10.60 5.98
C LYS A 86 10.91 -10.23 5.15
N LYS A 87 10.77 -9.39 4.10
CA LYS A 87 11.89 -8.89 3.30
C LYS A 87 12.71 -7.82 4.05
N CYS A 88 12.20 -7.30 5.16
CA CYS A 88 12.78 -6.19 5.92
C CYS A 88 13.64 -6.58 7.13
N VAL A 89 14.44 -7.65 6.98
CA VAL A 89 15.38 -8.12 8.03
C VAL A 89 16.43 -7.06 8.40
N LYS A 90 16.72 -6.11 7.50
CA LYS A 90 17.51 -4.90 7.80
C LYS A 90 16.72 -3.66 7.38
N PRO A 91 16.46 -2.70 8.30
CA PRO A 91 15.64 -1.51 8.04
C PRO A 91 16.28 -0.47 7.09
N SER A 92 17.46 -0.75 6.51
CA SER A 92 18.23 0.23 5.75
C SER A 92 17.84 0.38 4.28
N LYS A 93 17.06 -0.54 3.69
CA LYS A 93 16.61 -0.44 2.29
C LYS A 93 15.46 0.58 2.15
N HIS A 94 15.48 1.36 1.07
CA HIS A 94 14.44 2.35 0.75
C HIS A 94 13.02 1.74 0.77
N PHE A 95 12.90 0.51 0.27
CA PHE A 95 11.67 -0.29 0.34
C PHE A 95 11.10 -0.41 1.76
N CYS A 96 11.91 -0.80 2.74
CA CYS A 96 11.45 -1.00 4.13
C CYS A 96 11.02 0.30 4.79
N LYS A 97 11.72 1.40 4.49
CA LYS A 97 11.31 2.74 4.95
C LYS A 97 9.93 3.11 4.39
N ALA A 98 9.68 2.84 3.10
CA ALA A 98 8.38 3.08 2.47
C ALA A 98 7.28 2.17 3.04
N LEU A 99 7.60 0.92 3.35
CA LEU A 99 6.69 -0.04 3.98
C LEU A 99 6.30 0.39 5.40
N TYR A 100 7.25 0.82 6.24
CA TYR A 100 6.94 1.32 7.58
C TYR A 100 6.18 2.65 7.55
N ALA A 101 6.47 3.51 6.58
CA ALA A 101 5.67 4.72 6.36
C ALA A 101 4.22 4.38 5.97
N PHE A 102 4.02 3.32 5.20
CA PHE A 102 2.68 2.80 4.92
C PHE A 102 1.98 2.34 6.20
N LYS A 103 2.66 1.55 7.05
CA LYS A 103 2.09 1.06 8.31
C LYS A 103 1.53 2.21 9.15
N LYS A 104 2.33 3.26 9.35
CA LYS A 104 1.90 4.45 10.09
C LYS A 104 0.62 5.06 9.51
N LYS A 105 0.55 5.24 8.18
CA LYS A 105 -0.65 5.78 7.50
C LYS A 105 -1.89 4.90 7.65
N TYR A 106 -1.71 3.59 7.72
CA TYR A 106 -2.80 2.62 7.91
C TYR A 106 -3.29 2.64 9.36
N ASP A 107 -2.38 2.65 10.32
CA ASP A 107 -2.70 2.72 11.75
C ASP A 107 -3.39 4.06 12.12
N ASP A 108 -3.07 5.14 11.38
CA ASP A 108 -3.67 6.47 11.53
C ASP A 108 -5.04 6.62 10.84
N ILE A 109 -5.62 5.56 10.24
CA ILE A 109 -6.97 5.65 9.63
C ILE A 109 -8.00 5.93 10.74
N ASP A 110 -8.64 7.09 10.65
CA ASP A 110 -9.69 7.49 11.57
C ASP A 110 -11.04 6.85 11.19
N LEU A 111 -11.46 5.88 12.00
CA LEU A 111 -12.79 5.26 11.90
C LEU A 111 -13.83 5.94 12.80
N LYS A 112 -13.47 7.02 13.51
CA LYS A 112 -14.36 7.71 14.48
C LYS A 112 -15.36 8.67 13.85
N ASN A 113 -15.86 8.31 12.68
CA ASN A 113 -16.88 9.06 11.97
C ASN A 113 -18.25 8.49 12.36
N PRO A 114 -19.27 9.30 12.69
CA PRO A 114 -20.63 8.82 12.96
C PRO A 114 -21.21 7.92 11.86
N LYS A 115 -20.81 8.12 10.60
CA LYS A 115 -21.20 7.25 9.46
C LYS A 115 -20.62 5.83 9.55
N LEU A 116 -19.64 5.61 10.41
CA LEU A 116 -18.89 4.36 10.61
C LEU A 116 -19.05 3.81 12.04
N GLU A 117 -19.98 4.35 12.84
CA GLU A 117 -20.13 4.01 14.27
C GLU A 117 -20.31 2.49 14.50
N ASP A 118 -20.99 1.80 13.59
CA ASP A 118 -21.15 0.34 13.64
C ASP A 118 -19.85 -0.43 13.35
N TRP A 119 -18.91 0.20 12.64
CA TRP A 119 -17.61 -0.37 12.27
C TRP A 119 -16.58 -0.18 13.38
N GLU A 120 -16.74 0.80 14.28
CA GLU A 120 -15.79 1.01 15.39
C GLU A 120 -15.62 -0.25 16.25
N LYS A 121 -16.66 -1.09 16.31
CA LYS A 121 -16.62 -2.41 16.97
C LYS A 121 -15.73 -3.42 16.23
N LYS A 122 -15.47 -3.22 14.94
CA LYS A 122 -14.60 -4.03 14.08
C LYS A 122 -13.27 -3.30 13.87
N LYS A 123 -12.27 -3.69 14.67
CA LYS A 123 -10.92 -3.15 14.58
C LYS A 123 -10.29 -3.44 13.21
N LEU A 124 -9.43 -2.53 12.75
CA LEU A 124 -8.59 -2.78 11.59
C LEU A 124 -7.74 -4.03 11.80
N PRO A 125 -7.62 -4.90 10.77
CA PRO A 125 -6.66 -5.99 10.78
C PRO A 125 -5.25 -5.48 11.06
N SER A 126 -4.57 -6.08 12.05
CA SER A 126 -3.20 -5.71 12.38
C SER A 126 -2.25 -6.03 11.24
N LEU A 127 -1.38 -5.07 10.92
CA LEU A 127 -0.34 -5.22 9.91
C LEU A 127 0.85 -6.04 10.43
N SER A 128 1.22 -5.95 11.71
CA SER A 128 2.35 -6.71 12.29
C SER A 128 1.89 -7.94 13.05
N LYS A 129 2.73 -8.99 13.07
CA LYS A 129 2.52 -10.16 13.94
C LYS A 129 2.74 -9.88 15.43
N SER A 130 3.45 -8.81 15.79
CA SER A 130 3.56 -8.41 17.18
C SER A 130 2.31 -7.63 17.60
N GLU A 131 1.32 -8.35 18.11
CA GLU A 131 0.61 -7.86 19.28
C GLU A 131 1.66 -7.79 20.41
N ASN A 132 1.86 -6.58 20.96
CA ASN A 132 2.49 -6.28 22.25
C ASN A 132 3.63 -7.20 22.72
N ALA A 133 4.86 -6.70 22.62
CA ALA A 133 5.85 -6.97 23.66
C ALA A 133 6.08 -5.64 24.39
N GLU A 134 5.34 -5.46 25.48
CA GLU A 134 5.70 -4.56 26.58
C GLU A 134 7.08 -4.92 27.14
#